data_AF-A0A7X6PJH4-F1
#
_entry.id   AF-A0A7X6PJH4-F1
#
_cell.length_a   1.000
_cell.length_b   1.000
_cell.length_c   1.000
_cell.angle_alpha   90.00
_cell.angle_beta   90.00
_cell.angle_gamma   90.00
#
_symmetry.space_group_name_H-M   'P 1'
#
loop_
_entity.id
_entity.type
_entity.pdbx_description
1 polymer ?
#
loop_
_entity_poly.entity_id
_entity_poly.type
_entity_poly.pdbx_seq_one_letter_code
_entity_poly.pdbx_strand_id
1 'polypeptide(L)'
;MQTVSSNPQVNSTRTLVIGAGSWGTALAVVAAQSGPVLLWSRHQEQADYINQHHHNPSYLQDIKLPKSLKASADKKAAIAFLQESVDDSSPALIIFGLPVKAMRQGIQEWLTLFAEANLEHIPYVWTCKGFEEDTSLLPHEIIADAVPGSKQPNGVLSGPTFAREVALGLPAAITVASHQAIIGERVIQALHSKQTRVYYSQDVIGVEVGGAMKNVIALACGISDGLQLGNNARAALITRGLNEIKRFGIAMGGESETFSGLTGLGDLVLTSTGDLSRNRQVGLALAKGQTLEEILATGLTAEGVRCARAALARATELAVEMPITEVVCDILFNDIDSLESVAKLLAREVKAEN
;
A
#
# COMPACT_ATOMS: atom_id res chain seq x y z
N MET A 1 -8.94 26.72 13.72
CA MET A 1 -9.67 26.83 12.45
C MET A 1 -9.16 28.04 11.70
N GLN A 2 -8.16 27.85 10.84
CA GLN A 2 -7.81 28.84 9.81
C GLN A 2 -8.22 28.22 8.48
N THR A 3 -9.20 28.85 7.85
CA THR A 3 -9.70 28.54 6.52
C THR A 3 -8.58 28.79 5.51
N VAL A 4 -7.98 27.72 5.01
CA VAL A 4 -7.10 27.78 3.83
C VAL A 4 -7.98 28.19 2.65
N SER A 5 -7.75 29.41 2.19
CA SER A 5 -8.37 30.05 1.04
C SER A 5 -8.34 29.12 -0.18
N SER A 6 -9.53 28.72 -0.65
CA SER A 6 -9.76 28.02 -1.90
C SER A 6 -9.59 28.98 -3.08
N ASN A 7 -8.37 29.08 -3.60
CA ASN A 7 -8.10 29.56 -4.95
C ASN A 7 -7.14 28.54 -5.58
N PRO A 8 -7.58 27.68 -6.52
CA PRO A 8 -6.68 26.77 -7.18
C PRO A 8 -5.94 27.55 -8.26
N GLN A 9 -4.82 28.19 -7.91
CA GLN A 9 -3.72 28.21 -8.86
C GLN A 9 -3.37 26.74 -9.08
N VAL A 10 -3.71 26.21 -10.25
CA VAL A 10 -3.34 24.86 -10.68
C VAL A 10 -1.82 24.89 -10.86
N ASN A 11 -1.09 24.73 -9.77
CA ASN A 11 0.33 24.47 -9.83
C ASN A 11 0.47 23.08 -10.45
N SER A 12 0.97 23.06 -11.69
CA SER A 12 1.14 21.84 -12.46
C SER A 12 2.24 21.00 -11.81
N THR A 13 1.90 19.98 -11.03
CA THR A 13 2.89 19.11 -10.37
C THR A 13 3.35 18.01 -11.31
N ARG A 14 4.67 17.96 -11.53
CA ARG A 14 5.30 16.91 -12.31
C ARG A 14 5.44 15.64 -11.49
N THR A 15 4.87 14.53 -11.95
CA THR A 15 4.87 13.28 -11.18
C THR A 15 5.59 12.16 -11.92
N LEU A 16 6.66 11.63 -11.33
CA LEU A 16 7.29 10.39 -11.77
C LEU A 16 6.72 9.24 -10.94
N VAL A 17 6.12 8.25 -11.59
CA VAL A 17 5.64 7.04 -10.93
C VAL A 17 6.55 5.87 -11.30
N ILE A 18 7.24 5.29 -10.34
CA ILE A 18 8.14 4.16 -10.52
C ILE A 18 7.39 2.88 -10.14
N GLY A 19 6.98 2.12 -11.16
CA GLY A 19 6.24 0.88 -11.01
C GLY A 19 4.91 0.89 -11.76
N ALA A 20 4.90 0.31 -12.96
CA ALA A 20 3.72 0.20 -13.84
C ALA A 20 2.75 -0.94 -13.49
N GLY A 21 2.61 -1.26 -12.19
CA GLY A 21 1.58 -2.19 -11.69
C GLY A 21 0.20 -1.52 -11.61
N SER A 22 -0.83 -2.24 -11.12
CA SER A 22 -2.19 -1.71 -11.00
C SER A 22 -2.25 -0.40 -10.21
N TRP A 23 -1.62 -0.35 -9.02
CA TRP A 23 -1.71 0.83 -8.17
C TRP A 23 -0.89 2.02 -8.68
N GLY A 24 0.35 1.80 -9.13
CA GLY A 24 1.14 2.85 -9.77
C GLY A 24 0.47 3.41 -11.02
N THR A 25 -0.16 2.57 -11.83
CA THR A 25 -0.95 3.02 -12.99
C THR A 25 -2.14 3.88 -12.55
N ALA A 26 -2.88 3.46 -11.52
CA ALA A 26 -4.01 4.25 -11.00
C ALA A 26 -3.58 5.62 -10.48
N LEU A 27 -2.47 5.69 -9.73
CA LEU A 27 -1.91 6.95 -9.24
C LEU A 27 -1.40 7.84 -10.37
N ALA A 28 -0.80 7.26 -11.40
CA ALA A 28 -0.38 7.99 -12.60
C ALA A 28 -1.59 8.61 -13.34
N VAL A 29 -2.72 7.89 -13.40
CA VAL A 29 -3.98 8.41 -13.98
C VAL A 29 -4.52 9.59 -13.17
N VAL A 30 -4.50 9.51 -11.84
CA VAL A 30 -4.92 10.61 -10.96
C VAL A 30 -3.99 11.81 -11.12
N ALA A 31 -2.67 11.59 -11.04
CA ALA A 31 -1.66 12.65 -11.15
C ALA A 31 -1.70 13.37 -12.52
N ALA A 32 -2.11 12.68 -13.59
CA ALA A 32 -2.20 13.26 -14.93
C ALA A 32 -3.27 14.35 -15.05
N GLN A 33 -4.14 14.51 -14.05
CA GLN A 33 -5.09 15.61 -13.93
C GLN A 33 -4.45 16.90 -13.40
N SER A 34 -3.32 16.76 -12.70
CA SER A 34 -2.64 17.85 -11.98
C SER A 34 -1.33 18.27 -12.65
N GLY A 35 -0.85 17.56 -13.68
CA GLY A 35 0.36 17.94 -14.40
C GLY A 35 0.95 16.83 -15.27
N PRO A 36 2.16 17.04 -15.81
CA PRO A 36 2.91 16.03 -16.57
C PRO A 36 3.18 14.78 -15.72
N VAL A 37 2.98 13.61 -16.32
CA VAL A 37 3.25 12.32 -15.67
C VAL A 37 4.10 11.43 -16.55
N LEU A 38 5.13 10.85 -15.94
CA LEU A 38 5.90 9.76 -16.51
C LEU A 38 5.72 8.51 -15.64
N LEU A 39 5.19 7.44 -16.23
CA LEU A 39 5.08 6.12 -15.62
C LEU A 39 6.28 5.27 -16.04
N TRP A 40 7.20 5.02 -15.12
CA TRP A 40 8.32 4.14 -15.36
C TRP A 40 7.90 2.67 -15.23
N SER A 41 8.13 1.92 -16.30
CA SER A 41 7.98 0.47 -16.38
C SER A 41 9.36 -0.17 -16.41
N ARG A 42 9.50 -1.33 -15.76
CA ARG A 42 10.72 -2.13 -15.88
C ARG A 42 10.86 -2.79 -17.26
N HIS A 43 9.77 -2.93 -17.99
CA HIS A 43 9.71 -3.64 -19.28
C HIS A 43 9.43 -2.64 -20.41
N GLN A 44 10.34 -2.60 -21.40
CA GLN A 44 10.24 -1.71 -22.57
C GLN A 44 8.93 -1.94 -23.34
N GLU A 45 8.57 -3.20 -23.59
CA GLU A 45 7.34 -3.57 -24.32
C GLU A 45 6.08 -3.02 -23.65
N GLN A 46 6.02 -3.04 -22.30
CA GLN A 46 4.89 -2.47 -21.56
C GLN A 46 4.83 -0.94 -21.73
N ALA A 47 5.97 -0.25 -21.67
CA ALA A 47 6.02 1.19 -21.87
C ALA A 47 5.61 1.61 -23.28
N ASP A 48 6.10 0.89 -24.30
CA ASP A 48 5.77 1.14 -25.70
C ASP A 48 4.27 0.93 -25.95
N TYR A 49 3.70 -0.17 -25.41
CA TYR A 49 2.27 -0.44 -25.53
C TYR A 49 1.42 0.65 -24.88
N ILE A 50 1.79 1.12 -23.68
CA ILE A 50 1.10 2.22 -23.00
C ILE A 50 1.13 3.50 -23.85
N ASN A 51 2.28 3.83 -24.44
CA ASN A 51 2.40 5.04 -25.26
C ASN A 51 1.61 4.96 -26.57
N GLN A 52 1.54 3.78 -27.20
CA GLN A 52 0.86 3.58 -28.49
C GLN A 52 -0.65 3.43 -28.33
N HIS A 53 -1.08 2.66 -27.33
CA HIS A 53 -2.48 2.27 -27.18
C HIS A 53 -3.21 3.03 -26.07
N HIS A 54 -2.48 3.70 -25.16
CA HIS A 54 -3.04 4.31 -23.96
C HIS A 54 -3.81 3.30 -23.09
N HIS A 55 -3.30 2.08 -22.98
CA HIS A 55 -3.77 1.02 -22.09
C HIS A 55 -2.56 0.35 -21.45
N ASN A 56 -2.69 -0.11 -20.20
CA ASN A 56 -1.66 -0.96 -19.60
C ASN A 56 -2.00 -2.44 -19.90
N PRO A 57 -1.17 -3.16 -20.66
CA PRO A 57 -1.52 -4.48 -21.19
C PRO A 57 -1.57 -5.57 -20.12
N SER A 58 -0.92 -5.36 -18.96
CA SER A 58 -0.83 -6.37 -17.89
C SER A 58 -1.69 -6.03 -16.67
N TYR A 59 -2.09 -4.77 -16.52
CA TYR A 59 -2.81 -4.28 -15.35
C TYR A 59 -3.88 -3.29 -15.79
N LEU A 60 -5.09 -3.35 -15.21
CA LEU A 60 -6.17 -2.43 -15.56
C LEU A 60 -6.47 -2.40 -17.07
N GLN A 61 -6.47 -3.58 -17.71
CA GLN A 61 -6.55 -3.73 -19.18
C GLN A 61 -7.78 -3.07 -19.80
N ASP A 62 -8.88 -3.01 -19.04
CA ASP A 62 -10.16 -2.41 -19.42
C ASP A 62 -10.19 -0.87 -19.31
N ILE A 63 -9.15 -0.25 -18.75
CA ILE A 63 -9.10 1.19 -18.49
C ILE A 63 -8.22 1.89 -19.53
N LYS A 64 -8.81 2.88 -20.19
CA LYS A 64 -8.11 3.79 -21.09
C LYS A 64 -7.37 4.87 -20.30
N LEU A 65 -6.07 4.95 -20.48
CA LEU A 65 -5.18 5.91 -19.82
C LEU A 65 -5.25 7.30 -20.49
N PRO A 66 -5.05 8.40 -19.74
CA PRO A 66 -4.96 9.74 -20.31
C PRO A 66 -3.86 9.86 -21.36
N LYS A 67 -4.11 10.57 -22.47
CA LYS A 67 -3.11 10.77 -23.53
C LYS A 67 -1.88 11.58 -23.08
N SER A 68 -2.04 12.36 -22.01
CA SER A 68 -0.98 13.15 -21.36
C SER A 68 -0.01 12.28 -20.56
N LEU A 69 -0.44 11.10 -20.10
CA LEU A 69 0.41 10.15 -19.39
C LEU A 69 1.37 9.52 -20.39
N LYS A 70 2.67 9.63 -20.12
CA LYS A 70 3.73 8.96 -20.88
C LYS A 70 4.30 7.81 -20.07
N ALA A 71 4.78 6.77 -20.75
CA ALA A 71 5.52 5.70 -20.12
C ALA A 71 6.95 5.62 -20.68
N SER A 72 7.88 5.12 -19.88
CA SER A 72 9.26 4.85 -20.30
C SER A 72 9.82 3.66 -19.54
N ALA A 73 10.74 2.92 -20.15
CA ALA A 73 11.61 1.99 -19.43
C ALA A 73 13.05 2.51 -19.27
N ASP A 74 13.37 3.66 -19.86
CA ASP A 74 14.67 4.31 -19.73
C ASP A 74 14.72 5.18 -18.47
N LYS A 75 15.65 4.83 -17.57
CA LYS A 75 15.92 5.59 -16.34
C LYS A 75 16.49 6.97 -16.63
N LYS A 76 17.26 7.15 -17.71
CA LYS A 76 17.79 8.47 -18.11
C LYS A 76 16.66 9.41 -18.50
N ALA A 77 15.66 8.91 -19.24
CA ALA A 77 14.46 9.67 -19.54
C ALA A 77 13.67 10.06 -18.27
N ALA A 78 13.63 9.18 -17.26
CA ALA A 78 12.99 9.49 -15.98
C ALA A 78 13.72 10.58 -15.18
N ILE A 79 15.05 10.55 -15.17
CA ILE A 79 15.88 11.60 -14.57
C ILE A 79 15.70 12.93 -15.32
N ALA A 80 15.79 12.90 -16.66
CA ALA A 80 15.62 14.09 -17.49
C ALA A 80 14.23 14.73 -17.30
N PHE A 81 13.19 13.89 -17.21
CA PHE A 81 11.84 14.34 -16.90
C PHE A 81 11.78 15.11 -15.58
N LEU A 82 12.42 14.62 -14.52
CA LEU A 82 12.49 15.32 -13.23
C LEU A 82 13.33 16.60 -13.29
N GLN A 83 14.41 16.63 -14.07
CA GLN A 83 15.29 17.81 -14.24
C GLN A 83 14.59 18.99 -14.91
N GLU A 84 13.47 18.78 -15.61
CA GLU A 84 12.62 19.89 -16.09
C GLU A 84 11.91 20.64 -14.95
N SER A 85 11.97 20.13 -13.71
CA SER A 85 11.56 20.84 -12.48
C SER A 85 12.66 21.82 -12.07
N VAL A 86 12.43 23.12 -12.23
CA VAL A 86 13.48 24.14 -12.04
C VAL A 86 13.47 24.74 -10.63
N ASP A 87 12.29 24.87 -10.01
CA ASP A 87 12.09 25.46 -8.68
C ASP A 87 10.68 25.15 -8.13
N ASP A 88 10.31 25.76 -7.00
CA ASP A 88 8.98 25.62 -6.38
C ASP A 88 7.81 26.07 -7.27
N SER A 89 8.05 26.83 -8.35
CA SER A 89 7.01 27.18 -9.33
C SER A 89 6.65 26.02 -10.26
N SER A 90 7.51 25.01 -10.34
CA SER A 90 7.31 23.77 -11.12
C SER A 90 7.52 22.54 -10.22
N PRO A 91 6.68 22.31 -9.21
CA PRO A 91 6.92 21.29 -8.20
C PRO A 91 6.94 19.88 -8.81
N ALA A 92 7.79 19.00 -8.26
CA ALA A 92 7.86 17.60 -8.62
C ALA A 92 7.56 16.67 -7.44
N LEU A 93 7.06 15.47 -7.76
CA LEU A 93 6.83 14.37 -6.82
C LEU A 93 7.25 13.05 -7.46
N ILE A 94 7.88 12.18 -6.67
CA ILE A 94 8.17 10.81 -7.05
C ILE A 94 7.26 9.85 -6.28
N ILE A 95 6.69 8.86 -6.95
CA ILE A 95 5.85 7.82 -6.34
C ILE A 95 6.45 6.46 -6.63
N PHE A 96 6.91 5.76 -5.60
CA PHE A 96 7.34 4.37 -5.65
C PHE A 96 6.14 3.42 -5.50
N GLY A 97 5.62 2.95 -6.64
CA GLY A 97 4.60 1.92 -6.76
C GLY A 97 5.16 0.50 -6.79
N LEU A 98 6.23 0.25 -6.02
CA LEU A 98 6.92 -1.04 -5.96
C LEU A 98 6.24 -1.98 -4.96
N PRO A 99 6.27 -3.31 -5.14
CA PRO A 99 5.93 -4.25 -4.07
C PRO A 99 7.03 -4.29 -3.00
N VAL A 100 6.71 -4.69 -1.76
CA VAL A 100 7.68 -4.74 -0.64
C VAL A 100 8.95 -5.53 -1.01
N LYS A 101 8.80 -6.69 -1.67
CA LYS A 101 9.92 -7.53 -2.13
C LYS A 101 10.94 -6.84 -3.05
N ALA A 102 10.55 -5.75 -3.71
CA ALA A 102 11.40 -5.00 -4.63
C ALA A 102 11.83 -3.65 -4.05
N MET A 103 11.35 -3.31 -2.84
CA MET A 103 11.53 -2.00 -2.23
C MET A 103 13.00 -1.71 -1.95
N ARG A 104 13.69 -2.61 -1.25
CA ARG A 104 15.10 -2.45 -0.85
C ARG A 104 16.01 -2.14 -2.04
N GLN A 105 16.05 -3.05 -3.01
CA GLN A 105 16.88 -2.89 -4.21
C GLN A 105 16.45 -1.68 -5.05
N GLY A 106 15.14 -1.48 -5.22
CA GLY A 106 14.60 -0.38 -6.01
C GLY A 106 14.95 0.99 -5.42
N ILE A 107 14.79 1.16 -4.12
CA ILE A 107 15.12 2.41 -3.42
C ILE A 107 16.62 2.67 -3.48
N GLN A 108 17.47 1.68 -3.21
CA GLN A 108 18.93 1.84 -3.34
C GLN A 108 19.34 2.35 -4.71
N GLU A 109 18.82 1.71 -5.76
CA GLU A 109 19.13 2.08 -7.13
C GLU A 109 18.63 3.50 -7.48
N TRP A 110 17.36 3.79 -7.22
CA TRP A 110 16.77 5.06 -7.64
C TRP A 110 17.27 6.24 -6.83
N LEU A 111 17.45 6.11 -5.52
CA LEU A 111 17.96 7.20 -4.70
C LEU A 111 19.43 7.50 -5.01
N THR A 112 20.24 6.49 -5.35
CA THR A 112 21.62 6.70 -5.84
C THR A 112 21.60 7.53 -7.14
N LEU A 113 20.76 7.16 -8.10
CA LEU A 113 20.61 7.89 -9.36
C LEU A 113 20.12 9.34 -9.15
N PHE A 114 19.21 9.55 -8.19
CA PHE A 114 18.74 10.90 -7.85
C PHE A 114 19.82 11.74 -7.20
N ALA A 115 20.64 11.17 -6.32
CA ALA A 115 21.79 11.84 -5.74
C ALA A 115 22.81 12.25 -6.82
N GLU A 116 23.18 11.34 -7.71
CA GLU A 116 24.09 11.62 -8.84
C GLU A 116 23.57 12.73 -9.77
N ALA A 117 22.24 12.85 -9.91
CA ALA A 117 21.59 13.87 -10.72
C ALA A 117 21.25 15.17 -9.96
N ASN A 118 21.62 15.30 -8.68
CA ASN A 118 21.27 16.42 -7.78
C ASN A 118 19.74 16.62 -7.58
N LEU A 119 18.98 15.52 -7.58
CA LEU A 119 17.52 15.50 -7.46
C LEU A 119 17.03 15.15 -6.04
N GLU A 120 17.91 15.10 -5.03
CA GLU A 120 17.55 14.79 -3.62
C GLU A 120 16.60 15.80 -2.97
N HIS A 121 16.42 16.97 -3.60
CA HIS A 121 15.44 17.96 -3.15
C HIS A 121 14.00 17.58 -3.53
N ILE A 122 13.80 16.64 -4.47
CA ILE A 122 12.46 16.23 -4.93
C ILE A 122 11.87 15.23 -3.93
N PRO A 123 10.70 15.51 -3.33
CA PRO A 123 10.09 14.59 -2.38
C PRO A 123 9.61 13.29 -3.05
N TYR A 124 9.64 12.18 -2.32
CA TYR A 124 9.08 10.92 -2.77
C TYR A 124 8.12 10.29 -1.77
N VAL A 125 7.19 9.47 -2.27
CA VAL A 125 6.37 8.60 -1.44
C VAL A 125 6.41 7.16 -1.91
N TRP A 126 6.22 6.22 -1.00
CA TRP A 126 6.02 4.80 -1.35
C TRP A 126 4.61 4.36 -1.02
N THR A 127 4.17 3.30 -1.69
CA THR A 127 2.78 2.83 -1.59
C THR A 127 2.66 1.36 -1.21
N CYS A 128 3.78 0.67 -1.00
CA CYS A 128 3.79 -0.74 -0.63
C CYS A 128 3.23 -0.94 0.77
N LYS A 129 2.62 -2.10 1.01
CA LYS A 129 2.00 -2.47 2.28
C LYS A 129 2.50 -3.85 2.68
N GLY A 130 3.02 -3.99 3.90
CA GLY A 130 3.56 -5.26 4.41
C GLY A 130 4.92 -5.08 5.08
N PHE A 131 5.51 -6.21 5.45
CA PHE A 131 6.85 -6.30 6.05
C PHE A 131 7.81 -7.00 5.07
N GLU A 132 9.09 -6.65 5.15
CA GLU A 132 10.15 -7.39 4.45
C GLU A 132 10.28 -8.80 5.05
N GLU A 133 10.34 -9.79 4.18
CA GLU A 133 10.17 -11.20 4.57
C GLU A 133 11.27 -11.72 5.49
N ASP A 134 12.52 -11.31 5.23
CA ASP A 134 13.70 -11.83 5.93
C ASP A 134 14.06 -11.04 7.19
N THR A 135 13.69 -9.76 7.24
CA THR A 135 14.09 -8.82 8.30
C THR A 135 12.94 -8.36 9.16
N SER A 136 11.69 -8.64 8.75
CA SER A 136 10.47 -8.13 9.38
C SER A 136 10.40 -6.60 9.50
N LEU A 137 11.14 -5.89 8.65
CA LEU A 137 11.15 -4.43 8.61
C LEU A 137 9.92 -3.88 7.88
N LEU A 138 9.37 -2.80 8.41
CA LEU A 138 8.40 -1.97 7.71
C LEU A 138 9.08 -1.15 6.59
N PRO A 139 8.34 -0.67 5.58
CA PRO A 139 8.95 0.01 4.44
C PRO A 139 9.76 1.27 4.81
N HIS A 140 9.34 2.05 5.80
CA HIS A 140 10.16 3.17 6.30
C HIS A 140 11.51 2.71 6.88
N GLU A 141 11.53 1.56 7.57
CA GLU A 141 12.74 0.96 8.13
C GLU A 141 13.62 0.36 7.02
N ILE A 142 13.01 -0.27 6.00
CA ILE A 142 13.73 -0.74 4.80
C ILE A 142 14.45 0.43 4.14
N ILE A 143 13.80 1.58 3.97
CA ILE A 143 14.41 2.76 3.35
C ILE A 143 15.60 3.26 4.19
N ALA A 144 15.41 3.39 5.51
CA ALA A 144 16.44 3.88 6.42
C ALA A 144 17.67 2.95 6.46
N ASP A 145 17.45 1.64 6.42
CA ASP A 145 18.51 0.63 6.39
C ASP A 145 19.18 0.53 5.01
N ALA A 146 18.41 0.64 3.93
CA ALA A 146 18.91 0.47 2.58
C ALA A 146 19.72 1.67 2.08
N VAL A 147 19.37 2.89 2.50
CA VAL A 147 20.10 4.13 2.16
C VAL A 147 20.33 4.98 3.42
N PRO A 148 21.27 4.58 4.29
CA PRO A 148 21.52 5.27 5.55
C PRO A 148 21.93 6.74 5.34
N GLY A 149 21.30 7.63 6.09
CA GLY A 149 21.61 9.06 6.07
C GLY A 149 21.03 9.86 4.89
N SER A 150 20.18 9.24 4.05
CA SER A 150 19.43 9.98 3.03
C SER A 150 18.63 11.12 3.67
N LYS A 151 18.74 12.32 3.08
CA LYS A 151 18.00 13.51 3.52
C LYS A 151 16.84 13.86 2.60
N GLN A 152 16.62 13.08 1.56
CA GLN A 152 15.57 13.33 0.59
C GLN A 152 14.20 13.23 1.28
N PRO A 153 13.33 14.26 1.16
CA PRO A 153 12.03 14.26 1.83
C PRO A 153 11.18 13.06 1.41
N ASN A 154 10.57 12.39 2.40
CA ASN A 154 9.86 11.15 2.11
C ASN A 154 8.66 10.88 3.02
N GLY A 155 7.75 10.00 2.56
CA GLY A 155 6.61 9.55 3.33
C GLY A 155 5.85 8.38 2.70
N VAL A 156 4.88 7.85 3.43
CA VAL A 156 4.04 6.73 3.00
C VAL A 156 2.71 7.25 2.46
N LEU A 157 2.19 6.61 1.40
CA LEU A 157 0.84 6.83 0.88
C LEU A 157 0.03 5.54 1.02
N SER A 158 -1.09 5.60 1.73
CA SER A 158 -1.97 4.46 2.00
C SER A 158 -3.44 4.88 2.04
N GLY A 159 -4.35 3.92 2.24
CA GLY A 159 -5.79 4.17 2.34
C GLY A 159 -6.66 3.07 1.73
N PRO A 160 -7.98 3.15 1.96
CA PRO A 160 -8.99 2.22 1.47
C PRO A 160 -9.26 2.47 -0.02
N THR A 161 -8.38 1.96 -0.88
CA THR A 161 -8.50 2.20 -2.32
C THR A 161 -8.21 0.96 -3.13
N PHE A 162 -9.18 0.56 -3.96
CA PHE A 162 -8.93 -0.36 -5.05
C PHE A 162 -8.39 0.39 -6.27
N ALA A 163 -7.27 -0.08 -6.82
CA ALA A 163 -6.62 0.55 -7.96
C ALA A 163 -7.56 0.77 -9.16
N ARG A 164 -8.44 -0.21 -9.42
CA ARG A 164 -9.43 -0.12 -10.50
C ARG A 164 -10.41 1.03 -10.30
N GLU A 165 -10.95 1.19 -9.09
CA GLU A 165 -11.92 2.24 -8.77
C GLU A 165 -11.29 3.63 -8.88
N VAL A 166 -10.07 3.78 -8.36
CA VAL A 166 -9.30 5.02 -8.47
C VAL A 166 -8.98 5.38 -9.93
N ALA A 167 -8.55 4.40 -10.73
CA ALA A 167 -8.27 4.61 -12.15
C ALA A 167 -9.53 4.94 -12.97
N LEU A 168 -10.71 4.51 -12.53
CA LEU A 168 -12.01 4.90 -13.11
C LEU A 168 -12.50 6.28 -12.65
N GLY A 169 -11.78 6.94 -11.74
CA GLY A 169 -12.18 8.22 -11.17
C GLY A 169 -13.39 8.11 -10.23
N LEU A 170 -13.58 6.96 -9.58
CA LEU A 170 -14.58 6.84 -8.52
C LEU A 170 -14.07 7.53 -7.23
N PRO A 171 -14.98 7.99 -6.35
CA PRO A 171 -14.60 8.66 -5.12
C PRO A 171 -13.67 7.81 -4.24
N ALA A 172 -12.56 8.38 -3.82
CA ALA A 172 -11.54 7.72 -3.00
C ALA A 172 -10.98 8.67 -1.95
N ALA A 173 -10.54 8.09 -0.82
CA ALA A 173 -9.84 8.80 0.23
C ALA A 173 -8.50 8.11 0.49
N ILE A 174 -7.41 8.89 0.46
CA ILE A 174 -6.06 8.41 0.72
C ILE A 174 -5.40 9.25 1.82
N THR A 175 -4.52 8.62 2.58
CA THR A 175 -3.71 9.25 3.63
C THR A 175 -2.25 9.22 3.19
N VAL A 176 -1.61 10.39 3.23
CA VAL A 176 -0.16 10.52 3.19
C VAL A 176 0.35 10.77 4.60
N ALA A 177 1.34 10.00 5.05
CA ALA A 177 2.02 10.23 6.31
C ALA A 177 3.50 10.53 6.11
N SER A 178 3.99 11.57 6.79
CA SER A 178 5.39 11.97 6.78
C SER A 178 5.67 12.90 7.96
N HIS A 179 6.90 12.87 8.47
CA HIS A 179 7.39 13.87 9.42
C HIS A 179 7.71 15.23 8.77
N GLN A 180 7.65 15.33 7.44
CA GLN A 180 8.02 16.52 6.68
C GLN A 180 6.79 17.09 5.94
N ALA A 181 6.39 18.31 6.28
CA ALA A 181 5.18 18.94 5.74
C ALA A 181 5.17 19.05 4.21
N ILE A 182 6.34 19.23 3.60
CA ILE A 182 6.51 19.31 2.14
C ILE A 182 5.95 18.08 1.40
N ILE A 183 5.97 16.90 2.04
CA ILE A 183 5.39 15.68 1.48
C ILE A 183 3.88 15.81 1.37
N GLY A 184 3.22 16.26 2.43
CA GLY A 184 1.79 16.52 2.42
C GLY A 184 1.40 17.50 1.32
N GLU A 185 2.13 18.61 1.20
CA GLU A 185 1.91 19.63 0.16
C GLU A 185 2.05 19.06 -1.25
N ARG A 186 3.15 18.36 -1.56
CA ARG A 186 3.39 17.80 -2.91
C ARG A 186 2.37 16.73 -3.28
N VAL A 187 2.02 15.86 -2.34
CA VAL A 187 1.00 14.83 -2.59
C VAL A 187 -0.38 15.43 -2.78
N ILE A 188 -0.75 16.46 -2.01
CA ILE A 188 -2.01 17.17 -2.21
C ILE A 188 -2.04 17.84 -3.59
N GLN A 189 -0.97 18.54 -3.98
CA GLN A 189 -0.89 19.17 -5.30
C GLN A 189 -0.98 18.14 -6.44
N ALA A 190 -0.31 16.98 -6.31
CA ALA A 190 -0.31 15.95 -7.34
C ALA A 190 -1.63 15.16 -7.41
N LEU A 191 -2.23 14.79 -6.27
CA LEU A 191 -3.27 13.76 -6.22
C LEU A 191 -4.65 14.23 -5.71
N HIS A 192 -4.75 15.40 -5.08
CA HIS A 192 -6.04 15.89 -4.58
C HIS A 192 -6.90 16.39 -5.73
N SER A 193 -8.11 15.86 -5.84
CA SER A 193 -9.06 16.23 -6.89
C SER A 193 -10.50 16.17 -6.37
N LYS A 194 -11.47 16.39 -7.26
CA LYS A 194 -12.89 16.20 -6.91
C LYS A 194 -13.21 14.75 -6.56
N GLN A 195 -12.46 13.80 -7.12
CA GLN A 195 -12.65 12.36 -6.94
C GLN A 195 -11.77 11.80 -5.82
N THR A 196 -10.55 12.32 -5.67
CA THR A 196 -9.57 11.80 -4.72
C THR A 196 -9.31 12.81 -3.61
N ARG A 197 -9.69 12.47 -2.38
CA ARG A 197 -9.42 13.30 -1.21
C ARG A 197 -8.17 12.81 -0.49
N VAL A 198 -7.18 13.69 -0.38
CA VAL A 198 -5.92 13.44 0.33
C VAL A 198 -6.00 13.99 1.75
N TYR A 199 -5.63 13.17 2.74
CA TYR A 199 -5.46 13.53 4.15
C TYR A 199 -3.98 13.42 4.53
N TYR A 200 -3.50 14.31 5.39
CA TYR A 200 -2.14 14.30 5.89
C TYR A 200 -2.09 13.80 7.33
N SER A 201 -1.09 12.99 7.66
CA SER A 201 -0.77 12.52 9.01
C SER A 201 0.74 12.62 9.26
N GLN A 202 1.14 12.67 10.53
CA GLN A 202 2.56 12.53 10.92
C GLN A 202 2.91 11.10 11.35
N ASP A 203 1.91 10.24 11.53
CA ASP A 203 2.07 8.87 12.02
C ASP A 203 2.39 7.89 10.89
N VAL A 204 3.65 7.87 10.46
CA VAL A 204 4.16 6.95 9.42
C VAL A 204 3.97 5.49 9.85
N ILE A 205 4.34 5.17 11.10
CA ILE A 205 4.30 3.81 11.64
C ILE A 205 2.86 3.29 11.66
N GLY A 206 1.91 4.04 12.21
CA GLY A 206 0.52 3.60 12.28
C GLY A 206 -0.12 3.42 10.90
N VAL A 207 0.23 4.28 9.93
CA VAL A 207 -0.24 4.14 8.54
C VAL A 207 0.29 2.86 7.89
N GLU A 208 1.57 2.54 8.09
CA GLU A 208 2.18 1.33 7.54
C GLU A 208 1.67 0.05 8.21
N VAL A 209 1.61 0.02 9.54
CA VAL A 209 1.09 -1.12 10.29
C VAL A 209 -0.37 -1.40 9.93
N GLY A 210 -1.21 -0.36 9.88
CA GLY A 210 -2.61 -0.51 9.46
C GLY A 210 -2.73 -1.10 8.05
N GLY A 211 -1.96 -0.57 7.10
CA GLY A 211 -1.95 -1.04 5.71
C GLY A 211 -1.40 -2.47 5.55
N ALA A 212 -0.40 -2.84 6.35
CA ALA A 212 0.21 -4.17 6.34
C ALA A 212 -0.73 -5.22 6.94
N MET A 213 -1.16 -4.99 8.18
CA MET A 213 -1.88 -6.00 8.96
C MET A 213 -3.31 -6.24 8.48
N LYS A 214 -3.94 -5.26 7.84
CA LYS A 214 -5.28 -5.46 7.25
C LYS A 214 -5.33 -6.60 6.25
N ASN A 215 -4.22 -6.90 5.56
CA ASN A 215 -4.13 -8.01 4.62
C ASN A 215 -4.17 -9.38 5.33
N VAL A 216 -3.60 -9.47 6.53
CA VAL A 216 -3.64 -10.69 7.38
C VAL A 216 -5.06 -10.92 7.89
N ILE A 217 -5.72 -9.88 8.38
CA ILE A 217 -7.12 -10.00 8.84
C ILE A 217 -8.07 -10.31 7.68
N ALA A 218 -7.81 -9.77 6.49
CA ALA A 218 -8.59 -10.11 5.29
C ALA A 218 -8.43 -11.57 4.86
N LEU A 219 -7.24 -12.18 5.05
CA LEU A 219 -7.05 -13.63 4.87
C LEU A 219 -7.93 -14.41 5.85
N ALA A 220 -7.90 -14.05 7.14
CA ALA A 220 -8.74 -14.69 8.15
C ALA A 220 -10.25 -14.57 7.82
N CYS A 221 -10.69 -13.40 7.36
CA CYS A 221 -12.06 -13.18 6.90
C CYS A 221 -12.40 -14.05 5.69
N GLY A 222 -11.48 -14.18 4.72
CA GLY A 222 -11.65 -15.06 3.57
C GLY A 222 -11.79 -16.53 3.96
N ILE A 223 -10.99 -17.01 4.92
CA ILE A 223 -11.07 -18.37 5.46
C ILE A 223 -12.44 -18.58 6.11
N SER A 224 -12.84 -17.66 7.00
CA SER A 224 -14.15 -17.70 7.67
C SER A 224 -15.33 -17.69 6.69
N ASP A 225 -15.25 -16.89 5.62
CA ASP A 225 -16.27 -16.82 4.58
C ASP A 225 -16.33 -18.12 3.77
N GLY A 226 -15.18 -18.72 3.45
CA GLY A 226 -15.09 -19.98 2.70
C GLY A 226 -15.64 -21.17 3.48
N LEU A 227 -15.50 -21.14 4.81
CA LEU A 227 -16.12 -22.08 5.75
C LEU A 227 -17.61 -21.80 6.01
N GLN A 228 -18.19 -20.78 5.36
CA GLN A 228 -19.60 -20.42 5.45
C GLN A 228 -20.09 -20.08 6.87
N LEU A 229 -19.23 -19.50 7.71
CA LEU A 229 -19.56 -19.12 9.10
C LEU A 229 -20.46 -17.89 9.20
N GLY A 230 -20.73 -17.22 8.08
CA GLY A 230 -21.69 -16.13 7.95
C GLY A 230 -21.14 -14.74 8.32
N ASN A 231 -21.94 -13.73 8.04
CA ASN A 231 -21.55 -12.32 8.16
C ASN A 231 -21.24 -11.89 9.61
N ASN A 232 -21.87 -12.52 10.61
CA ASN A 232 -21.62 -12.24 12.03
C ASN A 232 -20.19 -12.62 12.43
N ALA A 233 -19.70 -13.78 11.97
CA ALA A 233 -18.33 -14.22 12.21
C ALA A 233 -17.32 -13.25 11.56
N ARG A 234 -17.60 -12.82 10.31
CA ARG A 234 -16.76 -11.81 9.64
C ARG A 234 -16.73 -10.48 10.38
N ALA A 235 -17.87 -9.99 10.86
CA ALA A 235 -17.93 -8.74 11.64
C ALA A 235 -17.13 -8.85 12.95
N ALA A 236 -17.23 -9.98 13.65
CA ALA A 236 -16.45 -10.26 14.86
C ALA A 236 -14.94 -10.32 14.56
N LEU A 237 -14.54 -10.96 13.45
CA LEU A 237 -13.14 -11.02 13.00
C LEU A 237 -12.58 -9.65 12.65
N ILE A 238 -13.35 -8.81 11.95
CA ILE A 238 -12.92 -7.43 11.64
C ILE A 238 -12.71 -6.63 12.94
N THR A 239 -13.64 -6.74 13.89
CA THR A 239 -13.58 -6.00 15.16
C THR A 239 -12.39 -6.45 16.01
N ARG A 240 -12.23 -7.77 16.21
CA ARG A 240 -11.10 -8.32 16.96
C ARG A 240 -9.78 -8.10 16.24
N GLY A 241 -9.78 -8.20 14.92
CA GLY A 241 -8.63 -7.91 14.07
C GLY A 241 -8.17 -6.47 14.20
N LEU A 242 -9.10 -5.50 14.24
CA LEU A 242 -8.75 -4.11 14.49
C LEU A 242 -8.07 -3.92 15.86
N ASN A 243 -8.56 -4.57 16.91
CA ASN A 243 -7.94 -4.51 18.24
C ASN A 243 -6.53 -5.11 18.25
N GLU A 244 -6.32 -6.21 17.52
CA GLU A 244 -5.01 -6.83 17.34
C GLU A 244 -4.05 -5.91 16.59
N ILE A 245 -4.49 -5.31 15.48
CA ILE A 245 -3.74 -4.29 14.71
C ILE A 245 -3.35 -3.12 15.60
N LYS A 246 -4.30 -2.60 16.38
CA LYS A 246 -4.09 -1.46 17.26
C LYS A 246 -3.06 -1.77 18.34
N ARG A 247 -3.17 -2.92 19.01
CA ARG A 247 -2.22 -3.34 20.05
C ARG A 247 -0.81 -3.47 19.50
N PHE A 248 -0.66 -4.13 18.35
CA PHE A 248 0.63 -4.28 17.69
C PHE A 248 1.20 -2.96 17.20
N GLY A 249 0.38 -2.13 16.57
CA GLY A 249 0.80 -0.83 16.05
C GLY A 249 1.23 0.15 17.14
N ILE A 250 0.57 0.17 18.29
CA ILE A 250 1.00 0.96 19.45
C ILE A 250 2.36 0.45 19.96
N ALA A 251 2.57 -0.86 20.04
CA ALA A 251 3.86 -1.43 20.46
C ALA A 251 5.00 -1.11 19.47
N MET A 252 4.68 -0.98 18.17
CA MET A 252 5.61 -0.52 17.14
C MET A 252 5.89 1.00 17.19
N GLY A 253 5.14 1.77 17.99
CA GLY A 253 5.28 3.23 18.12
C GLY A 253 4.28 4.08 17.31
N GLY A 254 3.25 3.47 16.73
CA GLY A 254 2.17 4.17 16.02
C GLY A 254 1.11 4.75 16.96
N GLU A 255 0.32 5.69 16.45
CA GLU A 255 -0.72 6.38 17.22
C GLU A 255 -2.05 5.63 17.19
N SER A 256 -2.69 5.50 18.35
CA SER A 256 -3.97 4.80 18.51
C SER A 256 -5.06 5.29 17.54
N GLU A 257 -5.13 6.60 17.29
CA GLU A 257 -6.18 7.22 16.47
C GLU A 257 -6.07 6.85 14.98
N THR A 258 -4.85 6.63 14.48
CA THR A 258 -4.59 6.24 13.09
C THR A 258 -5.30 4.94 12.72
N PHE A 259 -5.37 3.99 13.65
CA PHE A 259 -6.02 2.70 13.43
C PHE A 259 -7.54 2.81 13.33
N SER A 260 -8.16 3.82 13.95
CA SER A 260 -9.59 4.10 13.79
C SER A 260 -9.90 4.88 12.49
N GLY A 261 -8.87 5.39 11.81
CA GLY A 261 -9.00 6.17 10.58
C GLY A 261 -9.04 5.35 9.29
N LEU A 262 -8.72 6.03 8.17
CA LEU A 262 -8.77 5.46 6.82
C LEU A 262 -7.80 4.28 6.64
N THR A 263 -6.59 4.39 7.17
CA THR A 263 -5.50 3.41 6.94
C THR A 263 -5.58 2.18 7.84
N GLY A 264 -6.32 2.28 8.95
CA GLY A 264 -6.69 1.13 9.79
C GLY A 264 -8.07 0.61 9.44
N LEU A 265 -9.10 1.04 10.17
CA LEU A 265 -10.48 0.56 10.03
C LEU A 265 -11.01 0.68 8.60
N GLY A 266 -10.81 1.82 7.94
CA GLY A 266 -11.33 2.02 6.58
C GLY A 266 -10.82 0.97 5.58
N ASP A 267 -9.49 0.82 5.49
CA ASP A 267 -8.84 -0.12 4.57
C ASP A 267 -9.09 -1.58 5.00
N LEU A 268 -9.17 -1.83 6.30
CA LEU A 268 -9.54 -3.14 6.84
C LEU A 268 -10.94 -3.56 6.40
N VAL A 269 -11.96 -2.71 6.54
CA VAL A 269 -13.33 -3.02 6.10
C VAL A 269 -13.34 -3.28 4.60
N LEU A 270 -12.80 -2.35 3.79
CA LEU A 270 -12.77 -2.47 2.33
C LEU A 270 -12.14 -3.81 1.89
N THR A 271 -11.03 -4.20 2.52
CA THR A 271 -10.26 -5.39 2.14
C THR A 271 -10.89 -6.68 2.64
N SER A 272 -11.57 -6.63 3.78
CA SER A 272 -12.20 -7.80 4.41
C SER A 272 -13.58 -8.10 3.86
N THR A 273 -14.26 -7.13 3.23
CA THR A 273 -15.60 -7.32 2.64
C THR A 273 -15.63 -7.23 1.12
N GLY A 274 -14.61 -6.67 0.48
CA GLY A 274 -14.57 -6.50 -0.97
C GLY A 274 -14.15 -7.76 -1.72
N ASP A 275 -14.87 -8.08 -2.80
CA ASP A 275 -14.53 -9.22 -3.68
C ASP A 275 -13.25 -8.98 -4.51
N LEU A 276 -12.81 -7.74 -4.65
CA LEU A 276 -11.56 -7.36 -5.33
C LEU A 276 -10.31 -7.61 -4.45
N SER A 277 -10.48 -8.01 -3.19
CA SER A 277 -9.38 -8.28 -2.27
C SER A 277 -8.70 -9.62 -2.58
N ARG A 278 -7.48 -9.56 -3.12
CA ARG A 278 -6.65 -10.76 -3.38
C ARG A 278 -6.39 -11.58 -2.12
N ASN A 279 -6.19 -10.94 -0.97
CA ASN A 279 -5.94 -11.63 0.30
C ASN A 279 -7.19 -12.38 0.80
N ARG A 280 -8.38 -11.77 0.67
CA ARG A 280 -9.64 -12.47 0.96
C ARG A 280 -9.86 -13.66 0.01
N GLN A 281 -9.56 -13.49 -1.27
CA GLN A 281 -9.65 -14.58 -2.25
C GLN A 281 -8.72 -15.75 -1.92
N VAL A 282 -7.50 -15.50 -1.46
CA VAL A 282 -6.62 -16.57 -0.94
C VAL A 282 -7.25 -17.27 0.25
N GLY A 283 -7.80 -16.53 1.22
CA GLY A 283 -8.49 -17.14 2.35
C GLY A 283 -9.66 -18.04 1.93
N LEU A 284 -10.47 -17.60 0.96
CA LEU A 284 -11.57 -18.38 0.39
C LEU A 284 -11.09 -19.67 -0.29
N ALA A 285 -9.94 -19.61 -0.96
CA ALA A 285 -9.34 -20.76 -1.63
C ALA A 285 -8.76 -21.78 -0.63
N LEU A 286 -8.07 -21.31 0.41
CA LEU A 286 -7.55 -22.16 1.50
C LEU A 286 -8.69 -22.91 2.20
N ALA A 287 -9.80 -22.24 2.50
CA ALA A 287 -10.98 -22.88 3.10
C ALA A 287 -11.65 -23.94 2.20
N LYS A 288 -11.36 -23.94 0.89
CA LYS A 288 -11.81 -24.98 -0.04
C LYS A 288 -10.83 -26.15 -0.16
N GLY A 289 -9.77 -26.17 0.65
CA GLY A 289 -8.74 -27.20 0.66
C GLY A 289 -7.67 -27.04 -0.43
N GLN A 290 -7.60 -25.89 -1.11
CA GLN A 290 -6.50 -25.63 -2.03
C GLN A 290 -5.23 -25.34 -1.26
N THR A 291 -4.09 -25.86 -1.73
CA THR A 291 -2.80 -25.56 -1.10
C THR A 291 -2.35 -24.15 -1.44
N LEU A 292 -1.51 -23.56 -0.59
CA LEU A 292 -0.93 -22.24 -0.86
C LEU A 292 -0.14 -22.23 -2.18
N GLU A 293 0.56 -23.32 -2.50
CA GLU A 293 1.30 -23.47 -3.76
C GLU A 293 0.39 -23.40 -4.98
N GLU A 294 -0.73 -24.15 -4.97
CA GLU A 294 -1.73 -24.13 -6.04
C GLU A 294 -2.31 -22.73 -6.25
N ILE A 295 -2.61 -22.02 -5.16
CA ILE A 295 -3.17 -20.67 -5.22
C ILE A 295 -2.16 -19.70 -5.84
N LEU A 296 -0.91 -19.72 -5.39
CA LEU A 296 0.13 -18.82 -5.90
C LEU A 296 0.47 -19.09 -7.37
N ALA A 297 0.36 -20.34 -7.84
CA ALA A 297 0.57 -20.71 -9.24
C ALA A 297 -0.45 -20.06 -10.21
N THR A 298 -1.64 -19.67 -9.72
CA THR A 298 -2.64 -18.94 -10.52
C THR A 298 -2.27 -17.48 -10.80
N GLY A 299 -1.17 -16.98 -10.22
CA GLY A 299 -0.78 -15.57 -10.29
C GLY A 299 -1.44 -14.70 -9.23
N LEU A 300 -2.30 -15.26 -8.37
CA LEU A 300 -2.78 -14.56 -7.18
C LEU A 300 -1.59 -14.30 -6.25
N THR A 301 -1.21 -13.03 -6.16
CA THR A 301 -0.17 -12.58 -5.23
C THR A 301 -0.83 -12.17 -3.92
N ALA A 302 -0.46 -12.83 -2.83
CA ALA A 302 -0.94 -12.49 -1.50
C ALA A 302 0.19 -11.89 -0.66
N GLU A 303 0.28 -10.57 -0.67
CA GLU A 303 1.14 -9.81 0.26
C GLU A 303 0.83 -10.20 1.72
N GLY A 304 -0.43 -10.51 2.04
CA GLY A 304 -0.87 -10.93 3.37
C GLY A 304 -0.21 -12.22 3.85
N VAL A 305 0.09 -13.18 2.97
CA VAL A 305 0.75 -14.43 3.33
C VAL A 305 2.17 -14.15 3.85
N ARG A 306 2.95 -13.39 3.07
CA ARG A 306 4.31 -12.99 3.47
C ARG A 306 4.30 -12.09 4.71
N CYS A 307 3.32 -11.18 4.76
CA CYS A 307 3.12 -10.26 5.86
C CYS A 307 2.83 -10.97 7.19
N ALA A 308 2.06 -12.07 7.18
CA ALA A 308 1.65 -12.76 8.41
C ALA A 308 2.84 -13.28 9.22
N ARG A 309 3.78 -13.98 8.56
CA ARG A 309 4.95 -14.56 9.25
C ARG A 309 5.89 -13.48 9.80
N ALA A 310 6.19 -12.47 8.99
CA ALA A 310 7.05 -11.36 9.40
C ALA A 310 6.42 -10.52 10.53
N ALA A 311 5.11 -10.25 10.45
CA ALA A 311 4.39 -9.58 11.52
C ALA A 311 4.39 -10.38 12.83
N LEU A 312 4.18 -11.70 12.75
CA LEU A 312 4.21 -12.57 13.93
C LEU A 312 5.60 -12.61 14.58
N ALA A 313 6.66 -12.66 13.78
CA ALA A 313 8.05 -12.60 14.27
C ALA A 313 8.29 -11.28 15.02
N ARG A 314 7.91 -10.14 14.42
CA ARG A 314 8.03 -8.82 15.04
C ARG A 314 7.20 -8.68 16.32
N ALA A 315 5.98 -9.20 16.33
CA ALA A 315 5.12 -9.18 17.51
C ALA A 315 5.72 -10.02 18.66
N THR A 316 6.35 -11.15 18.34
CA THR A 316 7.05 -12.00 19.31
C THR A 316 8.22 -11.25 19.95
N GLU A 317 9.03 -10.53 19.16
CA GLU A 317 10.13 -9.68 19.68
C GLU A 317 9.62 -8.60 20.64
N LEU A 318 8.44 -8.06 20.36
CA LEU A 318 7.79 -7.01 21.17
C LEU A 318 6.92 -7.56 22.31
N ALA A 319 6.86 -8.88 22.49
CA ALA A 319 5.98 -9.55 23.46
C ALA A 319 4.50 -9.15 23.33
N VAL A 320 4.01 -9.01 22.08
CA VAL A 320 2.62 -8.70 21.76
C VAL A 320 1.87 -9.95 21.31
N GLU A 321 0.76 -10.28 21.98
CA GLU A 321 -0.12 -11.37 21.54
C GLU A 321 -0.78 -11.04 20.19
N MET A 322 -0.85 -12.00 19.27
CA MET A 322 -1.47 -11.81 17.95
C MET A 322 -2.33 -13.02 17.54
N PRO A 323 -3.41 -13.34 18.28
CA PRO A 323 -4.17 -14.59 18.09
C PRO A 323 -4.68 -14.87 16.68
N ILE A 324 -5.17 -13.84 15.98
CA ILE A 324 -5.70 -14.02 14.63
C ILE A 324 -4.54 -14.26 13.67
N THR A 325 -3.45 -13.49 13.80
CA THR A 325 -2.24 -13.67 13.00
C THR A 325 -1.58 -15.03 13.28
N GLU A 326 -1.51 -15.49 14.54
CA GLU A 326 -1.03 -16.83 14.94
C GLU A 326 -1.80 -17.92 14.19
N VAL A 327 -3.14 -17.87 14.24
CA VAL A 327 -4.01 -18.83 13.54
C VAL A 327 -3.83 -18.78 12.04
N VAL A 328 -3.70 -17.57 11.46
CA VAL A 328 -3.42 -17.43 10.02
C VAL A 328 -2.07 -18.03 9.65
N CYS A 329 -1.03 -17.81 10.46
CA CYS A 329 0.28 -18.42 10.25
C CYS A 329 0.24 -19.95 10.37
N ASP A 330 -0.51 -20.48 11.33
CA ASP A 330 -0.68 -21.91 11.52
C ASP A 330 -1.31 -22.59 10.29
N ILE A 331 -2.36 -21.98 9.74
CA ILE A 331 -3.02 -22.48 8.51
C ILE A 331 -2.09 -22.36 7.30
N LEU A 332 -1.32 -21.27 7.20
CA LEU A 332 -0.47 -21.01 6.03
C LEU A 332 0.82 -21.83 6.00
N PHE A 333 1.41 -22.11 7.16
CA PHE A 333 2.80 -22.58 7.26
C PHE A 333 2.97 -23.86 8.06
N ASN A 334 2.03 -24.19 8.95
CA ASN A 334 2.12 -25.34 9.85
C ASN A 334 1.14 -26.47 9.49
N ASP A 335 0.47 -26.36 8.33
CA ASP A 335 -0.48 -27.34 7.79
C ASP A 335 -1.60 -27.72 8.78
N ILE A 336 -2.02 -26.76 9.61
CA ILE A 336 -3.11 -26.97 10.56
C ILE A 336 -4.46 -26.79 9.85
N ASP A 337 -5.37 -27.73 10.06
CA ASP A 337 -6.71 -27.68 9.47
C ASP A 337 -7.45 -26.38 9.83
N SER A 338 -8.08 -25.78 8.82
CA SER A 338 -8.74 -24.47 8.94
C SER A 338 -9.97 -24.50 9.87
N LEU A 339 -10.74 -25.60 9.92
CA LEU A 339 -11.87 -25.74 10.83
C LEU A 339 -11.39 -25.88 12.28
N GLU A 340 -10.36 -26.69 12.51
CA GLU A 340 -9.77 -26.85 13.85
C GLU A 340 -9.21 -25.53 14.38
N SER A 341 -8.53 -24.77 13.53
CA SER A 341 -7.92 -23.49 13.90
C SER A 341 -8.95 -22.40 14.19
N VAL A 342 -10.02 -22.32 13.39
CA VAL A 342 -11.12 -21.38 13.64
C VAL A 342 -11.89 -21.75 14.90
N ALA A 343 -12.12 -23.04 15.15
CA ALA A 343 -12.74 -23.50 16.40
C ALA A 343 -11.91 -23.09 17.64
N LYS A 344 -10.57 -23.20 17.59
CA LYS A 344 -9.68 -22.72 18.67
C LYS A 344 -9.76 -21.21 18.87
N LEU A 345 -9.85 -20.43 17.80
CA LEU A 345 -9.96 -18.95 17.87
C LEU A 345 -11.30 -18.49 18.48
N LEU A 346 -12.38 -19.21 18.16
CA LEU A 346 -13.73 -18.96 18.68
C LEU A 346 -13.91 -19.48 20.12
N ALA A 347 -13.22 -20.54 20.50
CA ALA A 347 -13.29 -21.15 21.83
C ALA A 347 -12.40 -20.49 22.90
N ARG A 348 -11.59 -19.48 22.54
CA ARG A 348 -10.73 -18.76 23.49
C ARG A 348 -11.56 -18.13 24.63
N GLU A 349 -11.01 -18.18 25.85
CA GLU A 349 -11.65 -17.67 27.06
C GLU A 349 -12.17 -16.24 26.91
N VAL A 350 -13.35 -15.99 27.47
CA VAL A 350 -14.02 -14.69 27.50
C VAL A 350 -13.16 -13.71 28.30
N LYS A 351 -12.50 -12.78 27.60
CA LYS A 351 -11.89 -11.58 28.21
C LYS A 351 -12.88 -10.41 28.12
N ALA A 352 -12.81 -9.48 29.07
CA ALA A 352 -13.61 -8.25 29.02
C ALA A 352 -13.34 -7.47 27.72
N GLU A 353 -14.37 -6.84 27.17
CA GLU A 353 -14.23 -5.96 26.02
C GLU A 353 -13.60 -4.65 26.50
N ASN A 354 -12.34 -4.42 26.07
CA ASN A 354 -11.45 -3.28 26.33
C ASN A 354 -10.37 -3.49 27.41
#